data_AF-A0AA38R7P4-F1
#
_entry.id   AF-A0AA38R7P4-F1
#
_cell.length_a   1.000
_cell.length_b   1.000
_cell.length_c   1.000
_cell.angle_alpha   90.00
_cell.angle_beta   90.00
_cell.angle_gamma   90.00
#
_symmetry.space_group_name_H-M   'P 1'
#
loop_
_entity.id
_entity.type
_entity.pdbx_description
1 polymer ?
#
loop_
_entity_poly.entity_id
_entity_poly.type
_entity_poly.pdbx_seq_one_letter_code
_entity_poly.pdbx_strand_id
1 'polypeptide(L)'
;MTGDNAKPSTCCGKGDSGCVCAKQATCSCGKTHALHCTCDKAPKENSVEGPRCSCRARPAGQCTCDRADTENTKLTKPAAGSCSCGVRPADACTCEKAPDAGFNPVEHETDFTTKK
;
A
#
# COMPACT_ATOMS: atom_id res chain seq x y z
N MET A 1 -19.10 -11.14 -18.07
CA MET A 1 -19.24 -10.33 -16.84
C MET A 1 -17.87 -9.77 -16.53
N THR A 2 -17.80 -8.45 -16.57
CA THR A 2 -16.63 -7.59 -16.75
C THR A 2 -15.64 -7.73 -15.59
N GLY A 3 -14.36 -7.90 -15.90
CA GLY A 3 -13.29 -7.88 -14.91
C GLY A 3 -13.18 -6.49 -14.29
N ASP A 4 -13.69 -6.35 -13.08
CA ASP A 4 -13.31 -5.25 -12.18
C ASP A 4 -11.80 -5.39 -11.98
N ASN A 5 -11.06 -4.44 -12.55
CA ASN A 5 -9.67 -4.16 -12.22
C ASN A 5 -9.61 -3.93 -10.70
N ALA A 6 -9.43 -5.01 -9.95
CA ALA A 6 -9.84 -5.11 -8.55
C ALA A 6 -8.92 -4.26 -7.66
N LYS A 7 -9.29 -2.98 -7.53
CA LYS A 7 -8.80 -2.07 -6.49
C LYS A 7 -8.78 -2.82 -5.15
N PRO A 8 -7.68 -2.74 -4.37
CA PRO A 8 -7.63 -3.42 -3.10
C PRO A 8 -8.75 -2.86 -2.23
N SER A 9 -9.45 -3.71 -1.49
CA SER A 9 -10.56 -3.28 -0.62
C SER A 9 -10.13 -2.22 0.40
N THR A 10 -8.83 -2.17 0.68
CA THR A 10 -8.17 -1.23 1.58
C THR A 10 -7.72 0.06 0.91
N CYS A 11 -7.81 0.15 -0.41
CA CYS A 11 -7.28 1.27 -1.17
C CYS A 11 -7.98 2.58 -0.82
N CYS A 12 -7.20 3.62 -0.57
CA CYS A 12 -7.71 4.95 -0.35
C CYS A 12 -8.01 5.62 -1.71
N GLY A 13 -9.19 5.36 -2.25
CA GLY A 13 -9.72 5.99 -3.45
C GLY A 13 -11.24 6.03 -3.39
N LYS A 14 -11.83 7.22 -3.21
CA LYS A 14 -13.24 7.43 -3.55
C LYS A 14 -13.34 7.44 -5.08
N GLY A 15 -13.52 6.27 -5.72
CA GLY A 15 -13.82 6.17 -7.16
C GLY A 15 -12.83 5.36 -8.01
N ASP A 16 -13.09 5.30 -9.32
CA ASP A 16 -12.45 4.46 -10.35
C ASP A 16 -11.00 4.85 -10.73
N SER A 17 -10.34 5.75 -9.99
CA SER A 17 -9.11 6.43 -10.41
C SER A 17 -7.83 6.00 -9.67
N GLY A 18 -7.65 4.69 -9.44
CA GLY A 18 -6.43 4.16 -8.81
C GLY A 18 -6.31 4.45 -7.30
N CYS A 19 -5.16 4.11 -6.71
CA CYS A 19 -4.90 4.22 -5.29
C CYS A 19 -4.18 5.51 -4.92
N VAL A 20 -4.94 6.55 -4.52
CA VAL A 20 -4.40 7.88 -4.22
C VAL A 20 -3.29 7.86 -3.16
N CYS A 21 -3.46 7.08 -2.08
CA CYS A 21 -2.41 6.95 -1.05
C CYS A 21 -1.17 6.19 -1.56
N ALA A 22 -1.26 5.40 -2.64
CA ALA A 22 -0.07 4.82 -3.26
C ALA A 22 0.73 5.89 -3.99
N LYS A 23 0.08 6.76 -4.78
CA LYS A 23 0.73 7.90 -5.46
C LYS A 23 1.50 8.83 -4.53
N GLN A 24 0.97 9.03 -3.33
CA GLN A 24 1.59 9.89 -2.31
C GLN A 24 2.70 9.19 -1.53
N ALA A 25 2.73 7.85 -1.54
CA ALA A 25 3.68 7.10 -0.76
C ALA A 25 5.08 7.18 -1.39
N THR A 26 5.99 7.84 -0.68
CA THR A 26 7.39 8.00 -1.04
C THR A 26 8.30 7.12 -0.18
N CYS A 27 9.51 6.85 -0.64
CA CYS A 27 10.58 6.18 0.12
C CYS A 27 11.02 7.02 1.34
N SER A 28 11.50 6.40 2.43
CA SER A 28 11.85 7.18 3.64
C SER A 28 13.09 8.04 3.44
N CYS A 29 13.90 7.68 2.44
CA CYS A 29 15.12 8.37 2.06
C CYS A 29 14.93 9.51 1.05
N GLY A 30 13.74 9.72 0.46
CA GLY A 30 13.56 10.77 -0.55
C GLY A 30 12.20 10.77 -1.25
N LYS A 31 12.07 11.57 -2.32
CA LYS A 31 10.81 11.75 -3.09
C LYS A 31 10.53 10.64 -4.12
N THR A 32 11.33 9.57 -4.14
CA THR A 32 11.10 8.44 -5.03
C THR A 32 9.85 7.69 -4.60
N HIS A 33 9.11 7.16 -5.56
CA HIS A 33 7.92 6.37 -5.29
C HIS A 33 8.27 5.13 -4.45
N ALA A 34 7.45 4.84 -3.45
CA ALA A 34 7.59 3.62 -2.66
C ALA A 34 7.54 2.37 -3.57
N LEU A 35 8.25 1.30 -3.17
CA LEU A 35 8.55 0.10 -3.98
C LEU A 35 9.58 0.27 -5.11
N HIS A 36 9.99 1.51 -5.42
CA HIS A 36 11.03 1.81 -6.40
C HIS A 36 12.19 2.60 -5.78
N CYS A 37 12.44 2.40 -4.49
CA CYS A 37 13.52 3.07 -3.77
C CYS A 37 14.88 2.61 -4.30
N THR A 38 15.85 3.51 -4.38
CA THR A 38 17.23 3.24 -4.83
C THR A 38 18.29 3.55 -3.78
N CYS A 39 17.87 3.85 -2.55
CA CYS A 39 18.74 4.16 -1.42
C CYS A 39 19.08 2.92 -0.58
N ASP A 40 19.90 3.06 0.47
CA ASP A 40 20.31 1.94 1.34
C ASP A 40 19.15 1.21 2.03
N LYS A 41 17.99 1.87 2.15
CA LYS A 41 16.76 1.28 2.72
C LYS A 41 15.92 0.53 1.69
N ALA A 42 16.25 0.60 0.40
CA ALA A 42 15.54 -0.05 -0.69
C ALA A 42 15.32 -1.56 -0.50
N PRO A 43 16.28 -2.38 -0.02
CA PRO A 43 16.05 -3.81 0.18
C PRO A 43 14.89 -4.09 1.13
N LYS A 44 14.66 -3.19 2.10
CA LYS A 44 13.57 -3.29 3.07
C LYS A 44 12.29 -2.64 2.59
N GLU A 45 12.37 -1.47 1.96
CA GLU A 45 11.21 -0.69 1.54
C GLU A 45 10.55 -1.23 0.26
N ASN A 46 11.35 -1.82 -0.63
CA ASN A 46 10.87 -2.45 -1.86
C ASN A 46 10.42 -3.90 -1.65
N SER A 47 10.77 -4.53 -0.52
CA SER A 47 10.18 -5.84 -0.18
C SER A 47 8.70 -5.66 0.12
N VAL A 48 7.87 -6.54 -0.45
CA VAL A 48 6.43 -6.61 -0.25
C VAL A 48 6.03 -7.51 0.92
N GLU A 49 7.01 -8.09 1.62
CA GLU A 49 6.76 -9.04 2.71
C GLU A 49 6.27 -8.35 3.99
N GLY A 50 5.28 -8.97 4.62
CA GLY A 50 4.69 -8.54 5.87
C GLY A 50 3.55 -7.52 5.72
N PRO A 51 3.00 -7.07 6.85
CA PRO A 51 1.88 -6.13 6.86
C PRO A 51 2.27 -4.79 6.24
N ARG A 52 1.40 -4.27 5.37
CA ARG A 52 1.62 -3.01 4.65
C ARG A 52 0.53 -1.98 4.97
N CYS A 53 0.80 -0.72 4.63
CA CYS A 53 -0.20 0.35 4.67
C CYS A 53 -1.42 0.02 3.80
N SER A 54 -2.51 0.78 3.95
CA SER A 54 -3.74 0.62 3.15
C SER A 54 -3.49 0.68 1.66
N CYS A 55 -2.53 1.50 1.25
CA CYS A 55 -2.06 1.60 -0.14
C CYS A 55 -1.04 0.53 -0.54
N ARG A 56 -0.63 -0.38 0.35
CA ARG A 56 0.36 -1.45 0.10
C ARG A 56 1.73 -1.01 -0.42
N ALA A 57 1.99 0.29 -0.54
CA ALA A 57 3.26 0.79 -1.04
C ALA A 57 4.36 0.73 0.03
N ARG A 58 3.97 0.87 1.30
CA ARG A 58 4.89 0.95 2.46
C ARG A 58 4.57 -0.09 3.54
N PRO A 59 5.55 -0.52 4.35
CA PRO A 59 5.29 -1.32 5.54
C PRO A 59 4.31 -0.63 6.49
N ALA A 60 3.44 -1.40 7.14
CA ALA A 60 2.50 -0.85 8.12
C ALA A 60 3.27 -0.16 9.24
N GLY A 61 2.85 1.06 9.61
CA GLY A 61 3.56 1.87 10.59
C GLY A 61 4.62 2.80 10.02
N GLN A 62 4.89 2.69 8.72
CA GLN A 62 5.84 3.53 7.99
C GLN A 62 5.21 4.12 6.74
N CYS A 63 3.90 4.39 6.81
CA CYS A 63 3.17 5.04 5.74
C CYS A 63 3.66 6.49 5.62
N THR A 64 3.80 6.97 4.39
CA THR A 64 4.26 8.33 4.05
C THR A 64 3.22 9.11 3.24
N CYS A 65 2.02 8.54 3.02
CA CYS A 65 0.90 9.23 2.38
C CYS A 65 0.13 10.10 3.38
N ASP A 66 -0.88 10.87 2.94
CA ASP A 66 -1.66 11.77 3.82
C ASP A 66 -2.38 11.07 4.99
N ARG A 67 -2.52 9.74 4.93
CA ARG A 67 -3.09 8.93 6.02
C ARG A 67 -2.05 8.44 7.03
N ALA A 68 -0.78 8.78 6.84
CA ALA A 68 0.33 8.34 7.68
C ALA A 68 0.06 8.53 9.17
N ASP A 69 -0.40 9.71 9.58
CA ASP A 69 -0.66 10.02 10.99
C ASP A 69 -1.71 9.10 11.62
N THR A 70 -2.69 8.64 10.82
CA THR A 70 -3.74 7.72 11.28
C THR A 70 -3.31 6.26 11.18
N GLU A 71 -2.67 5.87 10.08
CA GLU A 71 -2.26 4.48 9.84
C GLU A 71 -1.06 4.05 10.67
N ASN A 72 -0.15 4.98 10.95
CA ASN A 72 1.04 4.70 11.74
C ASN A 72 0.74 4.62 13.24
N THR A 73 -0.31 5.30 13.70
CA THR A 73 -0.72 5.31 15.11
C THR A 73 -1.76 4.23 15.44
N LYS A 74 -2.57 3.80 14.47
CA LYS A 74 -3.58 2.74 14.63
C LYS A 74 -3.07 1.33 14.31
N LEU A 75 -1.79 1.04 14.59
CA LEU A 75 -1.25 -0.32 14.49
C LEU A 75 -1.71 -1.17 15.68
N THR A 76 -3.00 -1.44 15.77
CA THR A 76 -3.55 -2.36 16.77
C THR A 76 -3.61 -3.75 16.16
N LYS A 77 -2.78 -4.68 16.66
CA LYS A 77 -2.92 -6.11 16.37
C LYS A 77 -4.33 -6.52 16.79
N PRO A 78 -5.24 -6.91 15.87
CA PRO A 78 -6.57 -7.35 16.26
C PRO A 78 -6.45 -8.56 17.20
N ALA A 79 -7.11 -8.51 18.36
CA ALA A 79 -7.04 -9.56 19.37
C ALA A 79 -7.60 -10.91 18.88
N ALA A 80 -8.53 -10.87 17.91
CA ALA A 80 -9.05 -12.03 17.17
C ALA A 80 -9.42 -11.59 15.74
N GLY A 81 -9.23 -12.47 14.75
CA GLY A 81 -9.57 -12.16 13.36
C GLY A 81 -8.57 -11.26 12.63
N SER A 82 -7.31 -11.19 13.07
CA SER A 82 -6.23 -10.53 12.31
C SER A 82 -5.85 -11.35 11.09
N CYS A 83 -5.45 -10.69 9.99
CA CYS A 83 -4.82 -11.39 8.88
C CYS A 83 -3.55 -12.12 9.33
N SER A 84 -3.10 -13.13 8.58
CA SER A 84 -1.89 -13.93 8.85
C SER A 84 -0.60 -13.11 9.04
N CYS A 85 -0.58 -11.85 8.62
CA CYS A 85 0.51 -10.88 8.82
C CYS A 85 0.28 -9.88 9.98
N GLY A 86 -0.81 -10.04 10.74
CA GLY A 86 -0.97 -9.60 12.13
C GLY A 86 -1.45 -8.17 12.39
N VAL A 87 -1.33 -7.23 11.46
CA VAL A 87 -1.53 -5.80 11.78
C VAL A 87 -2.93 -5.28 11.42
N ARG A 88 -3.69 -6.03 10.61
CA ARG A 88 -5.00 -5.63 10.11
C ARG A 88 -6.02 -6.74 10.29
N PRO A 89 -7.33 -6.43 10.34
CA PRO A 89 -8.36 -7.46 10.37
C PRO A 89 -8.32 -8.30 9.08
N ALA A 90 -8.81 -9.53 9.14
CA ALA A 90 -8.68 -10.54 8.09
C ALA A 90 -9.31 -10.14 6.76
N ASP A 91 -10.38 -9.35 6.80
CA ASP A 91 -11.10 -8.79 5.65
C ASP A 91 -10.40 -7.56 5.02
N ALA A 92 -9.46 -6.94 5.74
CA ALA A 92 -8.67 -5.79 5.29
C ALA A 92 -7.18 -6.12 5.25
N CYS A 93 -6.83 -7.36 4.91
CA CYS A 93 -5.45 -7.78 4.82
C CYS A 93 -4.70 -7.04 3.70
N THR A 94 -3.48 -6.56 3.96
CA THR A 94 -2.67 -5.78 3.01
C THR A 94 -1.29 -6.35 2.75
N CYS A 95 -0.98 -7.53 3.26
CA CYS A 95 0.29 -8.20 3.03
C CYS A 95 0.26 -9.12 1.80
N GLU A 96 1.39 -9.72 1.47
CA GLU A 96 1.60 -10.65 0.36
C GLU A 96 0.70 -11.90 0.41
N LYS A 97 0.05 -12.16 1.55
CA LYS A 97 -0.88 -13.28 1.76
C LYS A 97 -2.34 -12.90 1.58
N ALA A 98 -2.64 -11.63 1.30
CA ALA A 98 -3.99 -11.17 1.02
C ALA A 98 -4.49 -11.75 -0.33
N PRO A 99 -5.80 -11.99 -0.49
CA PRO A 99 -6.35 -12.54 -1.74
C PRO A 99 -6.10 -11.66 -2.96
N ASP A 100 -5.90 -10.36 -2.74
CA ASP A 100 -5.59 -9.32 -3.73
C ASP A 100 -4.11 -8.88 -3.67
N ALA A 101 -3.21 -9.71 -3.10
CA ALA A 101 -1.78 -9.41 -3.00
C ALA A 101 -1.08 -9.17 -4.35
N GLY A 102 -1.63 -9.70 -5.44
CA GLY A 102 -1.16 -9.46 -6.80
C GLY A 102 -1.43 -8.04 -7.33
N PHE A 103 -2.25 -7.24 -6.63
CA PHE A 103 -2.48 -5.86 -7.01
C PHE A 103 -1.26 -5.01 -6.64
N ASN A 104 -0.51 -4.56 -7.65
CA ASN A 104 0.52 -3.56 -7.47
C ASN A 104 -0.08 -2.16 -7.71
N PRO A 105 -0.27 -1.37 -6.66
CA PRO A 105 -0.88 -0.04 -6.75
C PRO A 105 0.07 1.00 -7.39
N VAL A 106 1.24 0.61 -7.87
CA VAL A 106 2.12 1.49 -8.68
C VAL A 106 1.97 1.21 -10.17
N GLU A 107 1.84 -0.07 -10.55
CA GLU A 107 1.71 -0.51 -11.95
C GLU A 107 0.34 -0.19 -12.54
N HIS A 108 -0.68 -0.03 -11.69
CA HIS A 108 -2.04 0.32 -12.12
C HIS A 108 -2.33 1.83 -12.08
N GLU A 109 -1.30 2.65 -11.92
CA GLU A 109 -1.40 4.11 -11.89
C GLU A 109 -1.04 4.66 -13.29
N THR A 110 -2.00 5.29 -13.98
CA THR A 110 -1.67 6.04 -15.20
C THR A 110 -1.04 7.38 -14.81
N ASP A 111 0.25 7.55 -15.13
CA ASP A 111 0.94 8.84 -15.06
C ASP A 111 0.59 9.70 -16.28
N PHE A 112 -0.20 10.75 -16.08
CA PHE A 112 -0.55 11.69 -17.15
C PHE A 112 0.44 12.86 -17.29
N THR A 113 1.53 12.88 -16.52
CA THR A 113 2.48 14.00 -16.48
C THR A 113 3.60 13.90 -17.51
N THR A 114 3.71 12.75 -18.19
CA THR A 114 4.70 12.50 -19.25
C THR A 114 4.21 12.80 -20.68
N LYS A 115 3.02 13.40 -20.86
CA LYS A 115 2.58 13.89 -22.18
C LYS A 115 3.34 15.18 -22.56
N LYS A 116 4.35 15.04 -23.41
CA LYS A 116 4.77 16.08 -24.37
C LYS A 116 4.18 15.77 -25.74
#